data_AF-A0A522WAW2-F1
#
_entry.id   AF-A0A522WAW2-F1
#
_cell.length_a   1.000
_cell.length_b   1.000
_cell.length_c   1.000
_cell.angle_alpha   90.00
_cell.angle_beta   90.00
_cell.angle_gamma   90.00
#
_symmetry.space_group_name_H-M   'P 1'
#
loop_
_entity.id
_entity.type
_entity.pdbx_description
1 polymer ?
#
loop_
_entity_poly.entity_id
_entity_poly.type
_entity_poly.pdbx_seq_one_letter_code
_entity_poly.pdbx_strand_id
1 'polypeptide(L)'
;MNANLDIKRRYRAIWISDLHLGTRGCKAGDLLDFLKNTESDTLYLVGDIIDGWRLRKSWYWPQAHNDVVQKVLRKARKGTKVLFVPGNHDEFARDYHGLLFGDIQVATTAIHRTADGRQLLVLHGDAFDGVVK
;
A
#
# COMPACT_ATOMS: atom_id res chain seq x y z
N MET A 1 14.50 11.74 32.95
CA MET A 1 13.68 10.88 32.06
C MET A 1 14.04 11.27 30.63
N ASN A 2 14.92 10.51 29.98
CA ASN A 2 15.32 10.79 28.61
C ASN A 2 14.26 10.22 27.68
N ALA A 3 13.40 11.08 27.13
CA ALA A 3 12.58 10.71 26.00
C ALA A 3 13.54 10.38 24.85
N ASN A 4 13.75 9.09 24.59
CA ASN A 4 14.38 8.64 23.36
C ASN A 4 13.45 9.11 22.24
N LEU A 5 13.76 10.25 21.63
CA LEU A 5 13.06 10.74 20.45
C LEU A 5 13.38 9.74 19.35
N ASP A 6 12.47 8.79 19.14
CA ASP A 6 12.53 7.82 18.07
C ASP A 6 12.39 8.58 16.74
N ILE A 7 13.53 9.03 16.20
CA ILE A 7 13.58 9.82 14.96
C ILE A 7 13.27 8.88 13.81
N LYS A 8 11.99 8.83 13.45
CA LYS A 8 11.55 8.11 12.25
C LYS A 8 12.12 8.76 11.01
N ARG A 9 12.59 7.93 10.07
CA ARG A 9 13.08 8.41 8.78
C ARG A 9 11.90 8.93 7.96
N ARG A 10 12.00 10.19 7.51
CA ARG A 10 10.97 10.82 6.67
C ARG A 10 11.37 10.77 5.19
N TYR A 11 10.42 10.38 4.34
CA TYR A 11 10.56 10.33 2.89
C TYR A 11 9.50 11.19 2.20
N ARG A 12 9.78 11.71 1.00
CA ARG A 12 8.76 12.41 0.20
C ARG A 12 7.68 11.45 -0.28
N ALA A 13 8.10 10.29 -0.79
CA ALA A 13 7.21 9.24 -1.24
C ALA A 13 7.77 7.86 -0.86
N ILE A 14 6.88 6.95 -0.51
CA ILE A 14 7.15 5.53 -0.32
C ILE A 14 6.24 4.75 -1.26
N TRP A 15 6.74 3.66 -1.84
CA TRP A 15 6.04 2.80 -2.79
C TRP A 15 6.14 1.36 -2.31
N ILE A 16 5.01 0.66 -2.29
CA ILE A 16 4.90 -0.73 -1.83
C ILE A 16 4.01 -1.47 -2.82
N SER A 17 4.46 -2.62 -3.32
CA SER A 17 3.72 -3.51 -4.23
C SER A 17 3.86 -4.97 -3.77
N ASP A 18 3.03 -5.86 -4.34
CA ASP A 18 3.21 -7.32 -4.30
C ASP A 18 3.35 -7.90 -2.89
N LEU A 19 2.54 -7.40 -1.96
CA LEU A 19 2.57 -7.83 -0.57
C LEU A 19 1.81 -9.14 -0.35
N HIS A 20 0.65 -9.28 -1.00
CA HIS A 20 -0.26 -10.41 -0.90
C HIS A 20 -0.68 -10.76 0.56
N LEU A 21 -1.22 -9.79 1.31
CA LEU A 21 -1.91 -10.06 2.57
C LEU A 21 -3.02 -11.09 2.33
N GLY A 22 -3.07 -12.15 3.13
CA GLY A 22 -3.95 -13.29 2.92
C GLY A 22 -3.20 -14.56 2.54
N THR A 23 -1.88 -14.46 2.40
CA THR A 23 -0.99 -15.59 2.08
C THR A 23 -0.02 -15.89 3.21
N ARG A 24 0.38 -17.17 3.34
CA ARG A 24 1.39 -17.59 4.34
C ARG A 24 2.80 -17.06 4.05
N GLY A 25 3.09 -16.72 2.79
CA GLY A 25 4.38 -16.18 2.38
C GLY A 25 4.54 -14.67 2.62
N CYS A 26 3.45 -13.97 2.95
CA CYS A 26 3.45 -12.53 3.17
C CYS A 26 4.34 -12.16 4.38
N LYS A 27 5.34 -11.32 4.14
CA LYS A 27 6.25 -10.78 5.16
C LYS A 27 5.63 -9.58 5.90
N ALA A 28 4.45 -9.80 6.48
CA ALA A 28 3.68 -8.73 7.14
C ALA A 28 4.43 -8.10 8.33
N GLY A 29 5.24 -8.88 9.06
CA GLY A 29 6.05 -8.39 10.17
C GLY A 29 7.11 -7.38 9.72
N ASP A 30 7.89 -7.72 8.69
CA ASP A 30 8.93 -6.84 8.13
C ASP A 30 8.32 -5.53 7.60
N LEU A 31 7.17 -5.64 6.89
CA LEU A 31 6.45 -4.47 6.42
C LEU A 31 5.93 -3.60 7.58
N LEU A 32 5.35 -4.22 8.61
CA LEU A 32 4.83 -3.49 9.77
C LEU A 32 5.96 -2.69 10.46
N ASP A 33 7.12 -3.31 10.63
CA ASP A 33 8.29 -2.65 11.21
C ASP A 33 8.84 -1.55 10.31
N PHE A 34 8.89 -1.74 9.00
CA PHE A 34 9.21 -0.68 8.05
C PHE A 34 8.24 0.52 8.18
N LEU A 35 6.94 0.26 8.22
CA LEU A 35 5.91 1.31 8.36
C LEU A 35 5.96 2.00 9.73
N LYS A 36 6.41 1.31 10.79
CA LYS A 36 6.59 1.91 12.13
C LYS A 36 7.75 2.91 12.15
N ASN A 37 8.85 2.59 11.48
CA ASN A 37 10.11 3.33 11.55
C ASN A 37 10.28 4.38 10.44
N THR A 38 9.30 4.53 9.56
CA THR A 38 9.31 5.52 8.48
C THR A 38 8.08 6.43 8.56
N GLU A 39 8.17 7.62 7.98
CA GLU A 39 7.04 8.51 7.67
C GLU A 39 7.17 9.01 6.24
N SER A 40 6.05 9.37 5.60
CA SER A 40 6.09 9.97 4.27
C SER A 40 4.97 10.96 4.00
N ASP A 41 5.22 11.87 3.07
CA ASP A 41 4.19 12.79 2.59
C ASP A 41 3.18 12.02 1.71
N THR A 42 3.68 11.09 0.87
CA THR A 42 2.84 10.18 0.07
C THR A 42 3.24 8.72 0.28
N LEU A 43 2.26 7.84 0.38
CA LEU A 43 2.42 6.39 0.39
C LEU A 43 1.61 5.82 -0.78
N TYR A 44 2.30 5.25 -1.76
CA TYR A 44 1.70 4.53 -2.87
C TYR A 44 1.66 3.04 -2.51
N LEU A 45 0.47 2.46 -2.55
CA LEU A 45 0.24 1.02 -2.55
C LEU A 45 -0.09 0.64 -4.00
N VAL A 46 0.82 -0.05 -4.67
CA VAL A 46 0.79 -0.26 -6.13
C VAL A 46 0.69 -1.74 -6.41
N GLY A 47 -0.54 -2.25 -6.49
CA GLY A 47 -0.78 -3.62 -6.88
C GLY A 47 -0.59 -4.66 -5.77
N ASP A 48 -1.40 -5.70 -5.88
CA ASP A 48 -1.36 -6.95 -5.14
C ASP A 48 -1.04 -6.83 -3.64
N ILE A 49 -1.75 -5.93 -2.96
CA ILE A 49 -1.61 -5.67 -1.53
C ILE A 49 -2.32 -6.75 -0.70
N ILE A 50 -3.51 -7.17 -1.14
CA ILE A 50 -4.36 -8.19 -0.55
C ILE A 50 -4.62 -9.26 -1.61
N ASP A 51 -4.38 -10.53 -1.26
CA ASP A 51 -4.69 -11.65 -2.14
C ASP A 51 -6.14 -12.12 -1.93
N GLY A 52 -7.07 -11.45 -2.60
CA GLY A 52 -8.49 -11.78 -2.56
C GLY A 52 -8.77 -13.18 -3.08
N TRP A 53 -7.99 -13.67 -4.06
CA TRP A 53 -8.14 -15.01 -4.61
C TRP A 53 -7.80 -16.09 -3.59
N ARG A 54 -6.71 -15.92 -2.83
CA ARG A 54 -6.34 -16.85 -1.75
C ARG A 54 -7.35 -16.82 -0.61
N LEU A 55 -7.79 -15.64 -0.19
CA LEU A 55 -8.79 -15.50 0.88
C LEU A 55 -10.13 -16.17 0.54
N ARG A 56 -10.56 -16.10 -0.73
CA ARG A 56 -11.76 -16.82 -1.20
C ARG A 56 -11.61 -18.35 -1.14
N LYS A 57 -10.41 -18.88 -1.37
CA LYS A 57 -10.14 -20.33 -1.35
C LYS A 57 -9.98 -20.86 0.08
N SER A 58 -9.25 -20.15 0.93
CA SER A 58 -9.04 -20.52 2.32
C SER A 58 -8.72 -19.26 3.11
N TRP A 59 -9.54 -19.00 4.13
CA TRP A 59 -9.34 -17.83 4.97
C TRP A 59 -8.06 -17.97 5.80
N TYR A 60 -7.09 -17.09 5.54
CA TYR A 60 -5.85 -16.96 6.29
C TYR A 60 -5.59 -15.48 6.55
N TRP A 61 -5.91 -15.01 7.75
CA TRP A 61 -5.75 -13.60 8.12
C TRP A 61 -5.21 -13.47 9.56
N PRO A 62 -3.89 -13.69 9.76
CA PRO A 62 -3.29 -13.55 11.07
C PRO A 62 -3.25 -12.08 11.54
N GLN A 63 -3.10 -11.87 12.84
CA GLN A 63 -3.11 -10.52 13.45
C GLN A 63 -2.15 -9.53 12.77
N ALA A 64 -0.96 -9.98 12.37
CA ALA A 64 0.03 -9.15 11.69
C ALA A 64 -0.51 -8.47 10.41
N HIS A 65 -1.45 -9.10 9.69
CA HIS A 65 -2.07 -8.50 8.51
C HIS A 65 -2.98 -7.34 8.89
N ASN A 66 -3.81 -7.51 9.92
CA ASN A 66 -4.62 -6.44 10.46
C ASN A 66 -3.75 -5.29 10.98
N ASP A 67 -2.63 -5.58 11.64
CA ASP A 67 -1.72 -4.56 12.15
C ASP A 67 -1.12 -3.70 11.02
N VAL A 68 -0.79 -4.31 9.88
CA VAL A 68 -0.36 -3.57 8.67
C VAL A 68 -1.47 -2.63 8.20
N VAL A 69 -2.69 -3.13 8.01
CA VAL A 69 -3.83 -2.32 7.55
C VAL A 69 -4.08 -1.16 8.51
N GLN A 70 -4.13 -1.42 9.81
CA GLN A 70 -4.33 -0.38 10.84
C GLN A 70 -3.19 0.63 10.85
N LYS A 71 -1.95 0.20 10.63
CA LYS A 71 -0.80 1.09 10.56
C LYS A 71 -0.88 2.02 9.36
N VAL A 72 -1.30 1.53 8.18
CA VAL A 72 -1.55 2.35 6.99
C VAL A 72 -2.66 3.36 7.26
N LEU A 73 -3.81 2.92 7.78
CA LEU A 73 -4.93 3.82 8.13
C LEU A 73 -4.50 4.89 9.14
N ARG A 74 -3.67 4.54 10.13
CA ARG A 74 -3.14 5.50 11.10
C ARG A 74 -2.20 6.53 10.46
N LYS A 75 -1.44 6.16 9.42
CA LYS A 75 -0.61 7.12 8.67
C LYS A 75 -1.49 8.09 7.88
N ALA A 76 -2.52 7.57 7.22
CA ALA A 76 -3.48 8.38 6.50
C ALA A 76 -4.13 9.45 7.41
N ARG A 77 -4.65 9.03 8.57
CA ARG A 77 -5.20 9.94 9.62
C ARG A 77 -4.22 10.99 10.15
N LYS A 78 -2.90 10.75 10.02
CA LYS A 78 -1.85 11.68 10.43
C LYS A 78 -1.37 12.60 9.31
N GLY A 79 -2.01 12.54 8.14
CA GLY A 79 -1.73 13.43 7.01
C GLY A 79 -0.84 12.84 5.92
N THR A 80 -0.42 11.56 6.01
CA THR A 80 0.19 10.90 4.86
C THR A 80 -0.86 10.70 3.77
N LYS A 81 -0.62 11.19 2.56
CA LYS A 81 -1.49 10.90 1.41
C LYS A 81 -1.31 9.44 1.01
N VAL A 82 -2.31 8.59 1.24
CA VAL A 82 -2.25 7.18 0.83
C VAL A 82 -3.05 6.99 -0.46
N LEU A 83 -2.37 6.53 -1.52
CA LEU A 83 -3.00 6.16 -2.78
C LEU A 83 -2.87 4.65 -2.96
N PHE A 84 -3.99 3.97 -3.15
CA PHE A 84 -4.04 2.57 -3.49
C PHE A 84 -4.42 2.40 -4.96
N VAL A 85 -3.51 1.79 -5.71
CA VAL A 85 -3.70 1.37 -7.09
C VAL A 85 -3.87 -0.15 -7.11
N PRO A 86 -5.11 -0.68 -7.19
CA PRO A 86 -5.35 -2.12 -7.07
C PRO A 86 -4.70 -2.92 -8.19
N GLY A 87 -4.15 -4.09 -7.85
CA GLY A 87 -3.67 -5.05 -8.82
C GLY A 87 -4.76 -6.02 -9.29
N ASN A 88 -4.37 -7.15 -9.85
CA ASN A 88 -5.28 -8.21 -10.28
C ASN A 88 -5.72 -9.11 -9.11
N HIS A 89 -4.87 -9.27 -8.07
CA HIS A 89 -5.27 -9.99 -6.85
C HIS A 89 -6.20 -9.16 -5.94
N ASP A 90 -6.15 -7.83 -6.07
CA ASP A 90 -6.97 -6.86 -5.34
C ASP A 90 -8.27 -6.48 -6.07
N GLU A 91 -8.80 -7.32 -6.95
CA GLU A 91 -9.91 -6.94 -7.85
C GLU A 91 -11.12 -6.35 -7.09
N PHE A 92 -11.41 -6.87 -5.90
CA PHE A 92 -12.47 -6.36 -5.01
C PHE A 92 -12.31 -4.87 -4.64
N ALA A 93 -11.08 -4.34 -4.65
CA ALA A 93 -10.82 -2.95 -4.33
C ALA A 93 -11.15 -2.01 -5.49
N ARG A 94 -11.22 -2.52 -6.73
CA ARG A 94 -11.54 -1.71 -7.92
C ARG A 94 -12.95 -1.14 -7.87
N ASP A 95 -13.88 -1.83 -7.22
CA ASP A 95 -15.25 -1.37 -7.00
C ASP A 95 -15.32 -0.09 -6.14
N TYR A 96 -14.24 0.25 -5.44
CA TYR A 96 -14.11 1.46 -4.63
C TYR A 96 -13.35 2.59 -5.35
N HIS A 97 -13.11 2.48 -6.67
CA HIS A 97 -12.45 3.52 -7.45
C HIS A 97 -13.12 4.89 -7.29
N GLY A 98 -12.32 5.93 -7.01
CA GLY A 98 -12.83 7.29 -6.78
C GLY A 98 -13.50 7.49 -5.42
N LEU A 99 -13.61 6.44 -4.60
CA LEU A 99 -14.08 6.52 -3.22
C LEU A 99 -12.89 6.56 -2.25
N LEU A 100 -13.16 7.08 -1.06
CA LEU A 100 -12.27 6.98 0.08
C LEU A 100 -12.64 5.73 0.88
N PHE A 101 -11.73 4.77 0.98
CA PHE A 101 -11.86 3.67 1.95
C PHE A 101 -11.20 4.11 3.26
N GLY A 102 -11.98 4.73 4.14
CA GLY A 102 -11.44 5.51 5.26
C GLY A 102 -10.74 6.77 4.74
N ASP A 103 -9.43 6.88 4.94
CA ASP A 103 -8.59 7.99 4.43
C ASP A 103 -7.65 7.54 3.28
N ILE A 104 -7.93 6.37 2.67
CA ILE A 104 -7.16 5.82 1.55
C ILE A 104 -7.89 6.14 0.25
N GLN A 105 -7.21 6.81 -0.67
CA GLN A 105 -7.72 7.09 -2.01
C GLN A 105 -7.49 5.87 -2.91
N VAL A 106 -8.54 5.33 -3.52
CA VAL A 106 -8.41 4.26 -4.52
C VAL A 106 -8.46 4.84 -5.93
N ALA A 107 -7.47 4.52 -6.77
CA ALA A 107 -7.37 5.00 -8.14
C ALA A 107 -6.83 3.90 -9.07
N THR A 108 -7.20 3.90 -10.36
CA THR A 108 -6.67 2.95 -11.35
C THR A 108 -5.25 3.31 -11.77
N THR A 109 -4.92 4.59 -11.75
CA THR A 109 -3.56 5.11 -11.96
C THR A 109 -3.35 6.34 -11.07
N ALA A 110 -2.10 6.76 -10.88
CA ALA A 110 -1.77 8.03 -10.26
C ALA A 110 -0.61 8.72 -10.98
N ILE A 111 -0.50 10.04 -10.83
CA ILE A 111 0.68 10.80 -11.28
C ILE A 111 1.49 11.19 -10.05
N HIS A 112 2.77 10.77 -10.03
CA HIS A 112 3.75 11.26 -9.07
C HIS A 112 4.57 12.38 -9.69
N ARG A 113 4.74 13.50 -8.97
CA ARG A 113 5.66 14.58 -9.36
C ARG A 113 6.96 14.47 -8.56
N THR A 114 8.06 14.22 -9.26
CA THR A 114 9.40 14.05 -8.68
C THR A 114 9.96 15.37 -8.13
N ALA A 115 11.13 15.32 -7.47
CA ALA A 115 11.78 16.53 -6.92
C ALA A 115 12.17 17.54 -8.01
N ASP A 116 12.57 17.03 -9.18
CA ASP A 116 12.99 17.78 -10.34
C ASP A 116 11.82 18.10 -11.30
N GLY A 117 10.57 17.89 -10.87
CA GLY A 117 9.37 18.32 -11.58
C GLY A 117 8.87 17.38 -12.67
N ARG A 118 9.58 16.29 -12.98
CA ARG A 118 9.11 15.23 -13.88
C ARG A 118 7.82 14.58 -13.35
N GLN A 119 7.03 14.05 -14.26
CA GLN A 119 5.80 13.31 -13.95
C GLN A 119 6.04 11.84 -14.25
N LEU A 120 5.73 10.98 -13.27
CA LEU A 120 5.77 9.53 -13.39
C LEU A 120 4.34 9.01 -13.33
N LEU A 121 3.96 8.16 -14.29
CA LEU A 121 2.71 7.41 -14.24
C LEU A 121 2.87 6.22 -13.31
N VAL A 122 1.94 6.06 -12.39
CA VAL A 122 1.85 4.97 -11.41
C VAL A 122 0.67 4.11 -11.78
N LEU A 123 0.92 2.83 -12.02
CA LEU A 123 -0.09 1.81 -12.35
C LEU A 123 0.43 0.44 -11.92
N HIS A 124 -0.47 -0.52 -11.75
CA HIS A 124 -0.09 -1.92 -11.66
C HIS A 124 0.19 -2.50 -13.06
N GLY A 125 1.16 -3.41 -13.16
CA GLY A 125 1.66 -3.93 -14.43
C GLY A 125 0.72 -4.89 -15.16
N ASP A 126 -0.31 -5.41 -14.47
CA ASP A 126 -1.27 -6.40 -15.00
C ASP A 126 -1.96 -5.96 -16.30
N ALA A 127 -2.14 -4.65 -16.50
CA ALA A 127 -2.67 -4.08 -17.73
C ALA A 127 -1.84 -4.46 -18.99
N PHE A 128 -0.57 -4.87 -18.82
CA PHE A 128 0.36 -5.19 -19.91
C PHE A 128 0.64 -6.69 -20.07
N ASP A 129 0.08 -7.56 -19.22
CA ASP A 129 0.33 -9.01 -19.26
C ASP A 129 -0.06 -9.66 -20.59
N GLY A 130 -1.03 -9.08 -21.31
CA GLY A 130 -1.46 -9.55 -22.63
C GLY A 130 -0.60 -9.07 -23.81
N VAL A 131 0.28 -8.08 -23.59
CA VAL A 131 1.06 -7.40 -24.64
C VAL A 131 2.50 -7.89 -24.68
N VAL A 132 3.06 -8.27 -23.52
CA VAL A 132 4.43 -8.79 -23.41
C VAL A 132 4.39 -10.31 -23.57
N LYS A 133 4.87 -10.81 -24.72
CA LYS A 133 5.11 -12.24 -24.99
C LYS A 133 6.57 -12.48 -25.35
#